data_AF-A0A6G8F285-F1
#
_entry.id   AF-A0A6G8F285-F1
#
_cell.length_a   1.000
_cell.length_b   1.000
_cell.length_c   1.000
_cell.angle_alpha   90.00
_cell.angle_beta   90.00
_cell.angle_gamma   90.00
#
_symmetry.space_group_name_H-M   'P 1'
#
loop_
_entity.id
_entity.type
_entity.pdbx_description
1 polymer ?
#
loop_
_entity_poly.entity_id
_entity_poly.type
_entity_poly.pdbx_seq_one_letter_code
_entity_poly.pdbx_strand_id
1 'polypeptide(L)'
;MLKKMKRFFRFCFIGALWSCLYFGVVYAVMKFFWKFNIFKKTYWVTISRFWQEGGVIDTAQEYFFIIALLSIIPLWILGWRKAMKVSIAKIIFFPIFWYNNYQERKYAQAPKAITLKNMGAKIGGRQTPQQVMDEMIASRMPKEKEKKDLNSSKIRSSFEEKNRTFHEKAGGNK
;
A
#
# COMPACT_ATOMS: atom_id res chain seq x y z
N MET A 1 1.38 -34.18 19.82
CA MET A 1 2.24 -34.43 18.64
C MET A 1 1.76 -33.73 17.35
N LEU A 2 0.46 -33.73 17.04
CA LEU A 2 -0.12 -33.10 15.85
C LEU A 2 0.30 -31.63 15.60
N LYS A 3 0.40 -30.80 16.64
CA LYS A 3 0.85 -29.39 16.52
C LYS A 3 2.31 -29.26 16.05
N LYS A 4 3.21 -30.15 16.50
CA LYS A 4 4.62 -30.17 16.06
C LYS A 4 4.72 -30.64 14.60
N MET A 5 3.91 -31.63 14.23
CA MET A 5 3.86 -32.16 12.86
C MET A 5 3.38 -31.11 11.85
N LYS A 6 2.30 -30.38 12.14
CA LYS A 6 1.82 -29.27 11.29
C LYS A 6 2.87 -28.16 11.11
N ARG A 7 3.62 -27.85 12.17
CA ARG A 7 4.71 -26.86 12.12
C ARG A 7 5.86 -27.35 11.23
N PHE A 8 6.19 -28.65 11.31
CA PHE A 8 7.21 -29.27 10.47
C PHE A 8 6.80 -29.32 8.99
N PHE A 9 5.57 -29.73 8.68
CA PHE A 9 5.05 -29.68 7.30
C PHE A 9 5.10 -28.28 6.72
N ARG A 10 4.72 -27.27 7.51
CA ARG A 10 4.81 -25.87 7.10
C ARG A 10 6.26 -25.44 6.84
N PHE A 11 7.20 -25.86 7.69
CA PHE A 11 8.63 -25.62 7.49
C PHE A 11 9.14 -26.25 6.19
N CYS A 12 8.83 -27.54 5.94
CA CYS A 12 9.22 -28.24 4.72
C CYS A 12 8.61 -27.62 3.47
N PHE A 13 7.34 -27.22 3.52
CA PHE A 13 6.66 -26.63 2.36
C PHE A 13 7.20 -25.24 2.01
N ILE A 14 7.33 -24.34 2.99
CA ILE A 14 7.92 -23.00 2.80
C ILE A 14 9.35 -23.14 2.30
N GLY A 15 10.06 -24.10 2.88
CA GLY A 15 11.38 -24.46 2.49
C GLY A 15 11.52 -24.91 1.04
N ALA A 16 10.74 -25.91 0.65
CA ALA A 16 10.72 -26.43 -0.72
C ALA A 16 10.37 -25.31 -1.72
N LEU A 17 9.38 -24.48 -1.40
CA LEU A 17 8.99 -23.34 -2.23
C LEU A 17 10.14 -22.33 -2.38
N TRP A 18 10.83 -21.99 -1.28
CA TRP A 18 12.00 -21.10 -1.31
C TRP A 18 13.12 -21.71 -2.15
N SER A 19 13.44 -22.98 -1.95
CA SER A 19 14.46 -23.67 -2.74
C SER A 19 14.15 -23.66 -4.23
N CYS A 20 12.92 -23.99 -4.62
CA CYS A 20 12.51 -23.97 -6.02
C CYS A 20 12.67 -22.58 -6.65
N LEU A 21 12.18 -21.53 -5.98
CA LEU A 21 12.34 -20.16 -6.44
C LEU A 21 13.81 -19.75 -6.51
N TYR A 22 14.59 -20.02 -5.46
CA TYR A 22 15.99 -19.67 -5.36
C TYR A 22 16.82 -20.33 -6.46
N PHE A 23 16.68 -21.64 -6.66
CA PHE A 23 17.38 -22.36 -7.71
C PHE A 23 16.96 -21.89 -9.11
N GLY A 24 15.70 -21.48 -9.30
CA GLY A 24 15.25 -20.84 -10.53
C GLY A 24 15.95 -19.51 -10.80
N VAL A 25 16.09 -18.65 -9.78
CA VAL A 25 16.82 -17.38 -9.88
C VAL A 25 18.31 -17.61 -10.15
N VAL A 26 18.94 -18.52 -9.40
CA VAL A 26 20.35 -18.87 -9.58
C VAL A 26 20.60 -19.41 -10.99
N TYR A 27 19.72 -20.27 -11.50
CA TYR A 27 19.77 -20.75 -12.87
C TYR A 27 19.67 -19.61 -13.89
N ALA A 28 18.72 -18.70 -13.73
CA ALA A 28 18.54 -17.57 -14.63
C ALA A 28 19.76 -16.64 -14.64
N VAL A 29 20.29 -16.29 -13.47
CA VAL A 29 21.49 -15.44 -13.32
C VAL A 29 22.70 -16.12 -13.97
N MET A 30 22.97 -17.37 -13.63
CA MET A 30 24.15 -18.08 -14.15
C MET A 30 24.08 -18.31 -15.66
N LYS A 31 22.88 -18.55 -16.20
CA LYS A 31 22.65 -18.64 -17.63
C LYS A 31 22.76 -17.29 -18.33
N PHE A 32 22.32 -16.19 -17.72
CA PHE A 32 22.35 -14.87 -18.34
C PHE A 32 23.77 -14.31 -18.43
N PHE A 33 24.50 -14.31 -17.31
CA PHE A 33 25.82 -13.70 -17.22
C PHE A 33 26.96 -14.60 -17.73
N TRP A 34 26.90 -15.91 -17.45
CA TRP A 34 28.00 -16.84 -17.78
C TRP A 34 27.61 -17.96 -18.75
N LYS A 35 26.37 -17.96 -19.25
CA LYS A 35 25.82 -19.05 -20.11
C LYS A 35 26.02 -20.45 -19.50
N PHE A 36 26.17 -20.51 -18.18
CA PHE A 36 26.51 -21.70 -17.44
C PHE A 36 25.24 -22.37 -16.92
N ASN A 37 25.11 -23.67 -17.14
CA ASN A 37 23.97 -24.44 -16.66
C ASN A 37 24.36 -25.32 -15.46
N ILE A 38 23.98 -24.87 -14.26
CA ILE A 38 24.25 -25.57 -12.99
C ILE A 38 23.68 -26.98 -12.94
N PHE A 39 22.58 -27.27 -13.65
CA PHE A 39 21.96 -28.59 -13.60
C PHE A 39 22.57 -29.59 -14.59
N LYS A 40 23.43 -29.14 -15.51
CA LYS A 40 24.04 -30.01 -16.52
C LYS A 40 25.42 -30.45 -16.08
N LYS A 41 25.61 -31.77 -15.93
CA LYS A 41 26.89 -32.39 -15.56
C LYS A 41 28.06 -31.99 -16.49
N THR A 42 27.80 -31.82 -17.80
CA THR A 42 28.84 -31.48 -18.80
C THR A 42 29.64 -30.25 -18.40
N TYR A 43 28.98 -29.20 -17.93
CA TYR A 43 29.65 -27.96 -17.54
C TYR A 43 30.54 -28.12 -16.31
N TRP A 44 30.13 -28.97 -15.36
CA TRP A 44 30.94 -29.31 -14.19
C TRP A 44 32.18 -30.11 -14.55
N VAL A 45 32.07 -30.99 -15.55
CA VAL A 45 33.24 -31.72 -16.10
C VAL A 45 34.21 -30.74 -16.76
N THR A 46 33.72 -29.76 -17.52
CA THR A 46 34.56 -28.71 -18.11
C THR A 46 35.30 -27.92 -17.03
N ILE A 47 34.63 -27.50 -15.96
CA ILE A 47 35.28 -26.83 -14.82
C ILE A 47 36.34 -27.74 -14.19
N SER A 48 36.00 -29.00 -13.91
CA SER A 48 36.94 -29.94 -13.29
C SER A 48 38.17 -30.18 -14.16
N ARG A 49 38.00 -30.26 -15.49
CA ARG A 49 39.10 -30.42 -16.44
C ARG A 49 39.99 -29.18 -16.47
N PHE A 50 39.39 -27.99 -16.50
CA PHE A 50 40.13 -26.73 -16.42
C PHE A 50 41.07 -26.68 -15.21
N TRP A 51 40.59 -27.11 -14.04
CA TRP A 51 41.43 -27.18 -12.83
C TRP A 51 42.50 -28.28 -12.89
N GLN A 52 42.19 -29.44 -13.47
CA GLN A 52 43.16 -30.52 -13.65
C GLN A 52 44.28 -30.15 -14.61
N GLU A 53 44.00 -29.31 -15.59
CA GLU A 53 44.97 -28.81 -16.58
C GLU A 53 45.79 -27.60 -16.06
N GLY A 54 45.59 -27.20 -14.80
CA GLY A 54 46.30 -26.06 -14.21
C GLY A 54 45.80 -24.70 -14.68
N GLY A 55 44.51 -24.62 -15.05
CA GLY A 55 43.88 -23.41 -15.54
C GLY A 55 44.10 -22.20 -14.63
N VAL A 56 44.64 -21.14 -15.21
CA VAL A 56 44.86 -19.86 -14.54
C VAL A 56 43.66 -18.96 -14.79
N ILE A 57 43.14 -18.36 -13.72
CA ILE A 57 42.05 -17.39 -13.79
C ILE A 57 42.68 -16.01 -13.95
N ASP A 58 42.41 -15.35 -15.06
CA ASP A 58 43.03 -14.06 -15.39
C ASP A 58 41.98 -12.96 -15.55
N THR A 59 40.73 -13.33 -15.83
CA THR A 59 39.67 -12.35 -16.11
C THR A 59 38.83 -12.06 -14.87
N ALA A 60 38.53 -10.78 -14.61
CA ALA A 60 37.63 -10.37 -13.53
C ALA A 60 36.28 -11.12 -13.54
N GLN A 61 35.72 -11.38 -14.73
CA GLN A 61 34.47 -12.13 -14.91
C GLN A 61 34.56 -13.59 -14.41
N GLU A 62 35.73 -14.22 -14.48
CA GLU A 62 35.95 -15.58 -14.00
C GLU A 62 36.04 -15.62 -12.47
N TYR A 63 36.65 -14.60 -11.85
CA TYR A 63 36.59 -14.43 -10.40
C TYR A 63 35.17 -14.25 -9.91
N PHE A 64 34.38 -13.38 -10.56
CA PHE A 64 32.97 -13.21 -10.21
C PHE A 64 32.17 -14.50 -10.40
N PHE A 65 32.48 -15.32 -11.40
CA PHE A 65 31.86 -16.63 -11.58
C PHE A 65 32.09 -17.55 -10.38
N ILE A 66 33.34 -17.64 -9.91
CA ILE A 66 33.71 -18.52 -8.79
C ILE A 66 33.10 -18.01 -7.49
N ILE A 67 33.14 -16.70 -7.25
CA ILE A 67 32.49 -16.08 -6.10
C ILE A 67 30.98 -16.35 -6.14
N ALA A 68 30.34 -16.18 -7.31
CA ALA A 68 28.93 -16.47 -7.49
C ALA A 68 28.63 -17.94 -7.16
N LEU A 69 29.43 -18.88 -7.68
CA LEU A 69 29.30 -20.32 -7.44
C LEU A 69 29.42 -20.68 -5.95
N LEU A 70 30.44 -20.16 -5.27
CA LEU A 70 30.67 -20.36 -3.83
C LEU A 70 29.56 -19.72 -2.99
N SER A 71 29.01 -18.59 -3.44
CA SER A 71 27.95 -17.87 -2.73
C SER A 71 26.59 -18.55 -2.79
N ILE A 72 26.37 -19.51 -3.70
CA ILE A 72 25.08 -20.20 -3.87
C ILE A 72 24.61 -20.84 -2.55
N ILE A 73 25.50 -21.54 -1.85
CA ILE A 73 25.16 -22.25 -0.61
C ILE A 73 24.88 -21.28 0.55
N PRO A 74 25.76 -20.33 0.90
CA PRO A 74 25.51 -19.41 2.02
C PRO A 74 24.29 -18.52 1.76
N LEU A 75 24.09 -18.03 0.54
CA LEU A 75 22.92 -17.23 0.19
C LEU A 75 21.63 -18.06 0.26
N TRP A 76 21.68 -19.35 -0.09
CA TRP A 76 20.52 -20.24 0.06
C TRP A 76 20.14 -20.39 1.54
N ILE A 77 21.12 -20.62 2.43
CA ILE A 77 20.88 -20.75 3.89
C ILE A 77 20.34 -19.44 4.47
N LEU A 78 20.95 -18.30 4.14
CA LEU A 78 20.49 -16.99 4.60
C LEU A 78 19.09 -16.67 4.10
N GLY A 79 18.82 -16.96 2.84
CA GLY A 79 17.53 -16.84 2.20
C GLY A 79 16.47 -17.70 2.88
N TRP A 80 16.79 -18.96 3.19
CA TRP A 80 15.89 -19.86 3.88
C TRP A 80 15.55 -19.34 5.29
N ARG A 81 16.57 -18.88 6.05
CA ARG A 81 16.36 -18.29 7.37
C ARG A 81 15.47 -17.05 7.32
N LYS A 82 15.58 -16.22 6.28
CA LYS A 82 14.71 -15.06 6.07
C LYS A 82 13.30 -15.49 5.64
N ALA A 83 13.18 -16.42 4.69
CA ALA A 83 11.91 -16.94 4.20
C ALA A 83 11.04 -17.52 5.32
N MET A 84 11.66 -18.15 6.32
CA MET A 84 10.96 -18.62 7.51
C MET A 84 10.37 -17.51 8.40
N LYS A 85 10.97 -16.32 8.40
CA LYS A 85 10.49 -15.17 9.18
C LYS A 85 9.38 -14.40 8.46
N VAL A 86 9.35 -14.44 7.13
CA VAL A 86 8.38 -13.69 6.33
C VAL A 86 7.08 -14.49 6.20
N SER A 87 5.94 -13.82 6.34
CA SER A 87 4.65 -14.45 6.08
C SER A 87 4.48 -14.71 4.58
N ILE A 88 3.97 -15.90 4.21
CA ILE A 88 3.71 -16.30 2.83
C ILE A 88 2.86 -15.25 2.09
N ALA A 89 1.88 -14.66 2.79
CA ALA A 89 1.07 -13.57 2.26
C ALA A 89 1.92 -12.38 1.79
N LYS A 90 2.93 -11.98 2.56
CA LYS A 90 3.79 -10.85 2.18
C LYS A 90 4.69 -11.16 0.98
N ILE A 91 5.03 -12.43 0.74
CA ILE A 91 5.80 -12.86 -0.44
C ILE A 91 4.91 -12.85 -1.69
N ILE A 92 3.70 -13.43 -1.60
CA ILE A 92 2.75 -13.51 -2.72
C ILE A 92 2.24 -12.12 -3.11
N PHE A 93 1.88 -11.30 -2.12
CA PHE A 93 1.39 -9.94 -2.35
C PHE A 93 2.52 -8.90 -2.47
N PHE A 94 3.79 -9.30 -2.44
CA PHE A 94 4.92 -8.38 -2.60
C PHE A 94 4.81 -7.45 -3.82
N PRO A 95 4.48 -7.93 -5.04
CA PRO A 95 4.32 -7.05 -6.20
C PRO A 95 3.14 -6.08 -6.05
N ILE A 96 2.05 -6.51 -5.40
CA ILE A 96 0.86 -5.67 -5.17
C ILE A 96 1.17 -4.59 -4.12
N PHE A 97 1.82 -4.95 -3.01
CA PHE A 97 2.28 -3.99 -2.01
C PHE A 97 3.33 -3.03 -2.58
N TRP A 98 4.20 -3.50 -3.45
CA TRP A 98 5.19 -2.64 -4.13
C TRP A 98 4.52 -1.65 -5.07
N TYR A 99 3.56 -2.10 -5.89
CA TYR A 99 2.78 -1.22 -6.76
C TYR A 99 1.94 -0.20 -5.97
N ASN A 100 1.24 -0.65 -4.92
CA ASN A 100 0.46 0.24 -4.07
C ASN A 100 1.35 1.27 -3.36
N ASN A 101 2.49 0.86 -2.80
CA ASN A 101 3.45 1.80 -2.19
C ASN A 101 4.08 2.75 -3.21
N TYR A 102 4.28 2.32 -4.46
CA TYR A 102 4.76 3.19 -5.53
C TYR A 102 3.72 4.24 -5.90
N GLN A 103 2.44 3.86 -6.01
CA GLN A 103 1.33 4.79 -6.24
C GLN A 103 1.17 5.74 -5.05
N GLU A 104 1.19 5.23 -3.82
CA GLU A 104 1.15 6.05 -2.61
C GLU A 104 2.27 7.07 -2.60
N ARG A 105 3.50 6.75 -3.01
CA ARG A 105 4.59 7.74 -3.09
C ARG A 105 4.38 8.80 -4.16
N LYS A 106 3.75 8.45 -5.29
CA LYS A 106 3.37 9.42 -6.33
C LYS A 106 2.27 10.36 -5.85
N TYR A 107 1.28 9.86 -5.12
CA TYR A 107 0.15 10.65 -4.65
C TYR A 107 0.32 11.25 -3.24
N ALA A 108 1.28 10.77 -2.43
CA ALA A 108 1.64 11.36 -1.13
C ALA A 108 2.50 12.62 -1.27
N GLN A 109 3.03 12.88 -2.48
CA GLN A 109 3.57 14.20 -2.85
C GLN A 109 2.46 15.21 -3.20
N ALA A 110 1.18 14.81 -3.25
CA ALA A 110 0.11 15.78 -3.19
C ALA A 110 0.23 16.49 -1.83
N PRO A 111 0.32 17.83 -1.81
CA PRO A 111 0.58 18.56 -0.58
C PRO A 111 -0.49 18.23 0.45
N LYS A 112 -0.06 17.65 1.58
CA LYS A 112 -0.90 17.33 2.76
C LYS A 112 -1.65 18.55 3.33
N ALA A 113 -1.32 19.75 2.85
CA ALA A 113 -2.01 20.99 3.15
C ALA A 113 -2.35 21.71 1.83
N ILE A 114 -3.64 21.73 1.49
CA ILE A 114 -4.15 22.68 0.49
C ILE A 114 -4.13 24.04 1.19
N THR A 115 -3.12 24.86 0.90
CA THR A 115 -3.17 26.26 1.29
C THR A 115 -4.18 26.96 0.38
N LEU A 116 -5.39 27.18 0.91
CA LEU A 116 -6.42 27.99 0.28
C LEU A 116 -5.93 29.44 0.21
N LYS A 117 -5.13 29.78 -0.82
CA LYS A 117 -4.54 31.11 -0.95
C LYS A 117 -5.49 32.19 -1.47
N ASN A 118 -6.75 31.87 -1.80
CA ASN A 118 -7.72 32.83 -2.32
C ASN A 118 -9.14 32.63 -1.78
N MET A 119 -9.30 32.35 -0.47
CA MET A 119 -10.58 32.62 0.18
C MET A 119 -10.35 33.70 1.23
N GLY A 120 -10.83 34.91 0.93
CA GLY A 120 -10.82 36.04 1.85
C GLY A 120 -11.72 35.75 3.06
N ALA A 121 -11.21 34.98 4.00
CA ALA A 121 -11.71 34.90 5.37
C ALA A 121 -10.63 34.23 6.20
N LYS A 122 -10.26 34.90 7.30
CA LYS A 122 -9.30 34.44 8.31
C LYS A 122 -9.64 33.02 8.79
N ILE A 123 -8.96 32.01 8.26
CA ILE A 123 -8.86 30.68 8.89
C ILE A 123 -7.38 30.30 8.91
N GLY A 124 -6.68 30.86 9.90
CA GLY A 124 -5.34 30.43 10.25
C GLY A 124 -5.42 29.07 10.93
N GLY A 125 -5.33 27.99 10.16
CA GLY A 125 -5.26 26.64 10.69
C GLY A 125 -5.09 25.61 9.58
N ARG A 126 -4.04 24.79 9.68
CA ARG A 126 -3.79 23.64 8.78
C ARG A 126 -4.94 22.62 8.95
N GLN A 127 -5.94 22.66 8.09
CA GLN A 127 -7.02 21.67 8.08
C GLN A 127 -6.66 20.48 7.19
N THR A 128 -7.01 19.27 7.64
CA THR A 128 -6.82 18.04 6.89
C THR A 128 -7.87 17.94 5.76
N PRO A 129 -7.59 17.24 4.64
CA PRO A 129 -8.55 17.11 3.53
C PRO A 129 -9.91 16.52 3.94
N GLN A 130 -9.94 15.68 4.97
CA GLN A 130 -11.18 15.15 5.55
C GLN A 130 -12.02 16.23 6.23
N GLN A 131 -11.40 17.15 6.99
CA GLN A 131 -12.14 18.24 7.65
C GLN A 131 -12.78 19.19 6.63
N VAL A 132 -12.09 19.47 5.52
CA VAL A 132 -12.63 20.31 4.43
C VAL A 132 -13.74 19.59 3.68
N MET A 133 -13.62 18.27 3.47
CA MET A 133 -14.68 17.49 2.81
C MET A 133 -15.93 17.39 3.71
N ASP A 134 -15.75 17.16 5.01
CA ASP A 134 -16.83 17.12 5.99
C ASP A 134 -17.50 18.49 6.13
N GLU A 135 -16.74 19.59 6.10
CA GLU A 135 -17.29 20.95 6.09
C GLU A 135 -18.00 21.29 4.78
N MET A 136 -17.51 20.79 3.64
CA MET A 136 -18.17 20.96 2.34
C MET A 136 -19.46 20.14 2.26
N ILE A 137 -19.46 18.93 2.81
CA ILE A 137 -20.66 18.09 2.93
C ILE A 137 -21.65 18.75 3.90
N ALA A 138 -21.20 19.26 5.05
CA ALA A 138 -22.03 19.96 6.01
C ALA A 138 -22.59 21.29 5.49
N SER A 139 -21.84 22.02 4.64
CA SER A 139 -22.32 23.26 4.00
C SER A 139 -23.22 23.02 2.79
N ARG A 140 -23.17 21.82 2.17
CA ARG A 140 -24.06 21.40 1.08
C ARG A 140 -25.28 20.61 1.56
N MET A 141 -25.27 20.05 2.77
CA MET A 141 -26.50 19.56 3.40
C MET A 141 -27.40 20.76 3.73
N PRO A 142 -28.70 20.71 3.40
CA PRO A 142 -29.61 21.77 3.79
C PRO A 142 -29.58 21.87 5.31
N LYS A 143 -29.34 23.09 5.84
CA LYS A 143 -29.65 23.43 7.23
C LYS A 143 -31.17 23.32 7.43
N GLU A 144 -31.63 22.11 7.64
CA GLU A 144 -32.91 21.79 8.27
C GLU A 144 -32.52 21.51 9.74
N LYS A 145 -32.72 22.37 10.73
CA LYS A 145 -33.89 23.19 11.08
C LYS A 145 -33.41 24.31 12.03
N GLU A 146 -33.47 25.58 11.67
CA GLU A 146 -33.48 26.68 12.68
C GLU A 146 -33.95 28.05 12.18
N LYS A 147 -34.37 28.21 10.91
CA LYS A 147 -34.83 29.52 10.40
C LYS A 147 -36.19 29.50 9.68
N LYS A 148 -36.99 28.44 9.83
CA LYS A 148 -38.36 28.39 9.28
C LYS A 148 -39.44 28.81 10.30
N ASP A 149 -39.11 28.82 11.60
CA ASP A 149 -40.09 29.06 12.66
C ASP A 149 -40.27 30.54 13.05
N LEU A 150 -39.28 31.41 12.79
CA LEU A 150 -39.42 32.84 13.10
C LEU A 150 -40.32 33.62 12.13
N ASN A 151 -40.45 33.19 10.88
CA ASN A 151 -41.28 33.90 9.90
C ASN A 151 -42.74 33.41 9.93
N SER A 152 -42.95 32.10 10.13
CA SER A 152 -44.30 31.51 10.22
C SER A 152 -45.07 31.98 11.46
N SER A 153 -44.41 32.08 12.62
CA SER A 153 -45.01 32.60 13.86
C SER A 153 -45.40 34.07 13.74
N LYS A 154 -44.56 34.90 13.10
CA LYS A 154 -44.83 36.32 12.84
C LYS A 154 -45.94 36.55 11.82
N ILE A 155 -46.05 35.66 10.81
CA ILE A 155 -47.16 35.67 9.85
C ILE A 155 -48.47 35.24 10.55
N ARG A 156 -48.44 34.24 11.43
CA ARG A 156 -49.62 33.83 12.22
C ARG A 156 -50.10 34.92 13.17
N SER A 157 -49.18 35.53 13.92
CA SER A 157 -49.55 36.58 14.88
C SER A 157 -50.12 37.83 14.19
N SER A 158 -49.59 38.20 13.02
CA SER A 158 -50.12 39.33 12.24
C SER A 158 -51.48 39.04 11.60
N PHE A 159 -51.76 37.79 11.22
CA PHE A 159 -53.10 37.38 10.77
C PHE A 159 -54.11 37.37 11.92
N GLU A 160 -53.74 36.87 13.10
CA GLU A 160 -54.61 36.88 14.29
C GLU A 160 -54.92 38.31 14.76
N GLU A 161 -53.92 39.18 14.80
CA GLU A 161 -54.09 40.59 15.18
C GLU A 161 -55.00 41.34 14.19
N LYS A 162 -54.84 41.08 12.88
CA LYS A 162 -55.71 41.64 11.85
C LYS A 162 -57.13 41.09 11.96
N ASN A 163 -57.31 39.81 12.25
CA ASN A 163 -58.64 39.22 12.40
C ASN A 163 -59.34 39.76 13.66
N ARG A 164 -58.60 39.94 14.77
CA ARG A 164 -59.14 40.54 16.01
C ARG A 164 -59.59 41.98 15.79
N THR A 165 -58.78 42.81 15.12
CA THR A 165 -59.17 44.20 14.79
C THR A 165 -60.35 44.27 13.83
N PHE A 166 -60.51 43.31 12.91
CA PHE A 166 -61.72 43.19 12.09
C PHE A 166 -62.96 42.86 12.93
N HIS A 167 -62.87 41.92 13.87
CA HIS A 167 -63.98 41.58 14.76
C HIS A 167 -64.32 42.69 15.76
N GLU A 168 -63.34 43.45 16.23
CA GLU A 168 -63.55 44.63 17.10
C GLU A 168 -64.26 45.76 16.35
N LYS A 169 -63.89 46.01 15.08
CA LYS A 169 -64.61 46.96 14.21
C LYS A 169 -66.00 46.48 13.80
N ALA A 170 -66.21 45.17 13.66
CA ALA A 170 -67.51 44.60 13.34
C ALA A 170 -68.46 44.49 14.56
N GLY A 171 -67.90 44.39 15.78
CA GLY A 171 -68.64 44.31 17.03
C GLY A 171 -68.86 45.65 17.74
N GLY A 172 -68.12 46.70 17.37
CA GLY A 172 -68.20 48.05 17.94
C GLY A 172 -69.23 48.98 17.31
N ASN A 173 -70.31 48.45 16.72
CA ASN A 173 -71.44 49.25 16.26
C ASN A 173 -72.76 48.70 16.83
N LYS A 174 -72.96 48.92 18.13
CA LYS A 174 -74.26 49.10 18.78
C LYS A 174 -74.09 50.13 19.89
#